data_AF-A0A524A0K6-F1
#
_entry.id   AF-A0A524A0K6-F1
#
_cell.length_a   1.000
_cell.length_b   1.000
_cell.length_c   1.000
_cell.angle_alpha   90.00
_cell.angle_beta   90.00
_cell.angle_gamma   90.00
#
_symmetry.space_group_name_H-M   'P 1'
#
loop_
_entity.id
_entity.type
_entity.pdbx_description
1 polymer ?
#
loop_
_entity_poly.entity_id
_entity_poly.type
_entity_poly.pdbx_seq_one_letter_code
_entity_poly.pdbx_strand_id
1 'polypeptide(L)'
;MGRVMRDSMRVRLQDAMENLRKKYREALKDEAMQGAFDELWPAWAGEQGAMIYAEVLSALDLLLLTAAVDNRREIEGLRRESREARRLIEELSGAVGREG
;
A
#
# COMPACT_ATOMS: atom_id res chain seq x y z
N MET A 1 27.18 27.75 -6.66
CA MET A 1 25.87 27.23 -6.22
C MET A 1 25.57 25.95 -6.97
N GLY A 2 25.88 24.77 -6.42
CA GLY A 2 25.72 23.51 -7.18
C GLY A 2 25.94 22.22 -6.40
N ARG A 3 26.51 22.30 -5.18
CA ARG A 3 26.64 21.13 -4.28
C ARG A 3 25.50 20.99 -3.27
N VAL A 4 24.89 22.09 -2.84
CA VAL A 4 23.85 22.08 -1.78
C VAL A 4 22.52 21.44 -2.25
N MET A 5 22.27 21.35 -3.56
CA MET A 5 21.02 20.80 -4.09
C MET A 5 20.97 19.26 -4.15
N ARG A 6 22.14 18.59 -4.19
CA ARG A 6 22.25 17.12 -4.18
C ARG A 6 21.98 16.50 -2.80
N ASP A 7 22.02 17.30 -1.73
CA ASP A 7 21.74 16.85 -0.36
C ASP A 7 20.30 17.12 0.09
N SER A 8 19.43 17.63 -0.81
CA SER A 8 18.04 17.88 -0.43
C SER A 8 17.32 16.57 -0.09
N MET A 9 16.48 16.59 0.95
CA MET A 9 15.67 15.45 1.36
C MET A 9 14.85 14.87 0.20
N ARG A 10 14.41 15.73 -0.72
CA ARG A 10 13.74 15.36 -1.97
C ARG A 10 14.58 14.40 -2.82
N VAL A 11 15.82 14.77 -3.14
CA VAL A 11 16.70 13.96 -3.99
C VAL A 11 17.01 12.62 -3.33
N ARG A 12 17.34 12.64 -2.02
CA ARG A 12 17.60 11.42 -1.25
C ARG A 12 16.41 10.47 -1.20
N LEU A 13 15.19 11.00 -1.04
CA LEU A 13 13.98 10.19 -1.03
C LEU A 13 13.70 9.61 -2.42
N GLN A 14 13.85 10.41 -3.48
CA GLN A 14 13.67 9.96 -4.85
C GLN A 14 14.63 8.82 -5.20
N ASP A 15 15.92 8.97 -4.87
CA ASP A 15 16.93 7.93 -5.09
C ASP A 15 16.64 6.66 -4.28
N ALA A 16 16.19 6.80 -3.03
CA ALA A 16 15.82 5.67 -2.20
C ALA A 16 14.61 4.90 -2.77
N MET A 17 13.58 5.62 -3.21
CA MET A 17 12.40 5.03 -3.85
C MET A 17 12.76 4.32 -5.16
N GLU A 18 13.61 4.91 -6.00
CA GLU A 18 14.05 4.27 -7.24
C GLU A 18 14.84 2.97 -6.97
N ASN A 19 15.72 2.99 -5.98
CA ASN A 19 16.46 1.80 -5.57
C ASN A 19 15.53 0.71 -5.01
N LEU A 20 14.51 1.06 -4.23
CA LEU A 20 13.51 0.10 -3.76
C LEU A 20 12.75 -0.54 -4.93
N ARG A 21 12.26 0.28 -5.87
CA ARG A 21 11.51 -0.22 -7.02
C ARG A 21 12.30 -1.20 -7.88
N LYS A 22 13.59 -0.94 -8.08
CA LYS A 22 14.46 -1.78 -8.94
C LYS A 22 15.04 -2.94 -8.14
N LYS A 23 15.84 -2.64 -7.12
CA LYS A 23 16.67 -3.64 -6.43
C LYS A 23 15.90 -4.46 -5.42
N TYR A 24 15.02 -3.83 -4.63
CA TYR A 24 14.27 -4.56 -3.62
C TYR A 24 13.22 -5.46 -4.26
N ARG A 25 12.47 -4.95 -5.26
CA ARG A 25 11.53 -5.77 -6.05
C ARG A 25 12.21 -6.99 -6.68
N GLU A 26 13.35 -6.79 -7.36
CA GLU A 26 14.11 -7.89 -8.00
C GLU A 26 14.68 -8.90 -7.00
N ALA A 27 14.96 -8.47 -5.76
CA ALA A 27 15.47 -9.34 -4.70
C ALA A 27 14.39 -10.23 -4.05
N LEU A 28 13.11 -9.99 -4.32
CA LEU A 28 12.01 -10.83 -3.82
C LEU A 28 12.01 -12.17 -4.56
N LYS A 29 12.13 -13.25 -3.79
CA LYS A 29 12.36 -14.62 -4.30
C LYS A 29 11.12 -15.29 -4.93
N ASP A 30 9.93 -14.78 -4.65
CA ASP A 30 8.65 -15.36 -5.07
C ASP A 30 7.86 -14.33 -5.89
N GLU A 31 7.25 -14.79 -6.98
CA GLU A 31 6.39 -14.00 -7.88
C GLU A 31 5.19 -13.38 -7.13
N ALA A 32 4.64 -14.07 -6.13
CA ALA A 32 3.56 -13.54 -5.30
C ALA A 32 4.01 -12.31 -4.48
N MET A 33 5.26 -12.32 -3.98
CA MET A 33 5.81 -11.18 -3.26
C MET A 33 6.10 -10.01 -4.18
N GLN A 34 6.56 -10.27 -5.42
CA GLN A 34 6.72 -9.24 -6.44
C GLN A 34 5.37 -8.62 -6.83
N GLY A 35 4.33 -9.45 -7.00
CA GLY A 35 2.97 -8.98 -7.28
C GLY A 35 2.42 -8.08 -6.18
N ALA A 36 2.54 -8.49 -4.92
CA ALA A 36 2.13 -7.66 -3.79
C ALA A 36 2.91 -6.33 -3.71
N PHE A 37 4.20 -6.33 -4.05
CA PHE A 37 4.99 -5.09 -4.14
C PHE A 37 4.49 -4.17 -5.26
N ASP A 38 4.17 -4.74 -6.44
CA ASP A 38 3.70 -3.97 -7.59
C ASP A 38 2.32 -3.35 -7.38
N GLU A 39 1.43 -4.03 -6.64
CA GLU A 39 0.12 -3.51 -6.25
C GLU A 39 0.24 -2.35 -5.25
N LEU A 40 1.21 -2.43 -4.33
CA LEU A 40 1.46 -1.41 -3.31
C LEU A 40 2.13 -0.15 -3.86
N TRP A 41 3.01 -0.32 -4.85
CA TRP A 41 3.89 0.74 -5.35
C TRP A 41 3.19 2.04 -5.79
N PRO A 42 2.05 2.01 -6.53
CA PRO A 42 1.36 3.21 -6.97
C PRO A 42 0.86 4.10 -5.82
N ALA A 43 0.34 3.49 -4.75
CA ALA A 43 -0.14 4.23 -3.57
C ALA A 43 1.02 4.92 -2.84
N TRP A 44 2.17 4.25 -2.74
CA TRP A 44 3.37 4.81 -2.12
C TRP A 44 4.01 5.93 -2.96
N ALA A 45 4.13 5.73 -4.27
CA ALA A 45 4.70 6.72 -5.18
C ALA A 45 3.85 8.00 -5.26
N GLY A 46 2.52 7.88 -5.16
CA GLY A 46 1.59 9.02 -5.17
C GLY A 46 1.78 9.98 -4.00
N GLU A 47 2.18 9.47 -2.83
CA GLU A 47 2.30 10.27 -1.59
C GLU A 47 3.68 10.88 -1.37
N GLN A 48 4.64 10.69 -2.29
CA GLN A 48 6.02 11.15 -2.17
C GLN A 48 6.14 12.65 -1.79
N GLY A 49 5.24 13.50 -2.29
CA GLY A 49 5.22 14.92 -1.98
C GLY A 49 4.92 15.22 -0.50
N ALA A 50 3.98 14.49 0.10
CA ALA A 50 3.65 14.61 1.52
C ALA A 50 4.81 14.12 2.41
N MET A 51 5.50 13.06 1.98
CA MET A 51 6.68 12.54 2.68
C MET A 51 7.84 13.56 2.72
N ILE A 52 8.08 14.28 1.62
CA ILE A 52 9.10 15.33 1.55
C ILE A 52 8.75 16.49 2.50
N TYR A 53 7.47 16.85 2.58
CA TYR A 53 6.99 17.95 3.41
C TYR A 53 7.09 17.67 4.91
N ALA A 54 6.97 16.40 5.32
CA ALA A 54 6.97 16.02 6.73
C ALA A 54 8.36 16.09 7.39
N GLU A 55 9.46 16.20 6.65
CA GLU A 55 10.84 16.28 7.17
C GLU A 55 11.26 15.16 8.17
N VAL A 56 10.57 14.01 8.18
CA VAL A 56 10.81 12.92 9.18
C VAL A 56 11.81 11.86 8.72
N LEU A 57 12.56 11.36 9.72
CA LEU A 57 13.46 10.20 9.78
C LEU A 57 13.03 9.05 8.86
N SER A 58 14.00 8.66 8.00
CA SER A 58 14.03 7.55 7.05
C SER A 58 12.80 7.36 6.14
N ALA A 59 13.04 7.34 4.83
CA ALA A 59 12.03 7.01 3.82
C ALA A 59 11.23 5.73 4.14
N LEU A 60 11.86 4.78 4.84
CA LEU A 60 11.27 3.51 5.22
C LEU A 60 10.14 3.66 6.24
N ASP A 61 10.24 4.60 7.17
CA ASP A 61 9.22 4.79 8.21
C ASP A 61 7.92 5.36 7.63
N LEU A 62 8.03 6.25 6.64
CA LEU A 62 6.88 6.77 5.89
C LEU A 62 6.26 5.74 4.96
N LEU A 63 7.08 4.91 4.30
CA LEU A 63 6.56 3.79 3.50
C LEU A 63 5.83 2.78 4.40
N LEU A 64 6.39 2.41 5.55
CA LEU A 64 5.73 1.54 6.52
C LEU A 64 4.40 2.11 7.00
N LEU A 65 4.34 3.41 7.30
CA LEU A 65 3.10 4.07 7.69
C LEU A 65 2.08 4.06 6.55
N THR A 66 2.48 4.38 5.33
CA THR A 66 1.58 4.37 4.17
C THR A 66 1.09 2.96 3.86
N ALA A 67 1.92 1.91 3.96
CA ALA A 67 1.44 0.53 3.85
C ALA A 67 0.51 0.14 4.98
N ALA A 68 0.76 0.56 6.23
CA ALA A 68 -0.15 0.28 7.32
C ALA A 68 -1.54 0.92 7.08
N VAL A 69 -1.56 2.13 6.51
CA VAL A 69 -2.80 2.83 6.13
C VAL A 69 -3.49 2.13 4.95
N ASP A 70 -2.76 1.73 3.92
CA ASP A 70 -3.31 1.03 2.75
C ASP A 70 -3.86 -0.35 3.12
N ASN A 71 -3.10 -1.12 3.91
CA ASN A 71 -3.56 -2.37 4.50
C ASN A 71 -4.84 -2.17 5.31
N ARG A 72 -4.94 -1.08 6.07
CA ARG A 72 -6.16 -0.77 6.83
C ARG A 72 -7.34 -0.49 5.91
N ARG A 73 -7.14 0.22 4.80
CA ARG A 73 -8.18 0.46 3.79
C ARG A 73 -8.67 -0.86 3.19
N GLU A 74 -7.74 -1.73 2.82
CA GLU A 74 -8.05 -3.02 2.20
C GLU A 74 -8.81 -3.94 3.16
N ILE A 75 -8.35 -4.04 4.41
CA ILE A 75 -9.06 -4.79 5.47
C ILE A 75 -10.49 -4.28 5.66
N GLU A 76 -10.71 -2.96 5.64
CA GLU A 76 -12.05 -2.40 5.75
C GLU A 76 -12.90 -2.67 4.49
N GLY A 77 -12.29 -2.74 3.31
CA GLY A 77 -12.92 -3.21 2.08
C GLY A 77 -13.41 -4.65 2.20
N LEU A 78 -12.50 -5.57 2.50
CA LEU A 78 -12.81 -7.00 2.70
C LEU A 78 -13.86 -7.22 3.79
N ARG A 79 -13.83 -6.42 4.87
CA ARG A 79 -14.86 -6.46 5.92
C ARG A 79 -16.24 -6.03 5.41
N ARG A 80 -16.32 -5.04 4.52
CA ARG A 80 -17.61 -4.63 3.91
C ARG A 80 -18.15 -5.76 3.04
N GLU A 81 -17.33 -6.27 2.14
CA GLU A 81 -17.71 -7.37 1.24
C GLU A 81 -18.13 -8.62 2.03
N SER A 82 -17.40 -8.98 3.09
CA SER A 82 -17.77 -10.12 3.94
C SER A 82 -19.11 -9.92 4.63
N ARG A 83 -19.43 -8.70 5.10
CA ARG A 83 -20.75 -8.40 5.69
C ARG A 83 -21.87 -8.50 4.66
N GLU A 84 -21.63 -7.99 3.46
CA GLU A 84 -22.61 -8.05 2.37
C GLU A 84 -22.87 -9.50 1.93
N ALA A 85 -21.81 -10.29 1.75
CA ALA A 85 -21.93 -11.71 1.44
C ALA A 85 -22.72 -12.47 2.52
N ARG A 86 -22.45 -12.23 3.80
CA ARG A 86 -23.21 -12.84 4.91
C ARG A 86 -24.68 -12.48 4.85
N ARG A 87 -25.00 -11.21 4.60
CA ARG A 87 -26.38 -10.74 4.48
C ARG A 87 -27.11 -11.45 3.33
N LEU A 88 -26.48 -11.55 2.16
CA LEU A 88 -27.08 -12.23 1.00
C LEU A 88 -27.31 -13.72 1.27
N ILE A 89 -26.36 -14.39 1.95
CA ILE A 89 -26.50 -15.78 2.35
C ILE A 89 -27.68 -15.97 3.33
N GLU A 90 -27.84 -15.06 4.29
CA GLU A 90 -28.97 -15.08 5.24
C GLU A 90 -30.31 -14.86 4.54
N GLU A 91 -30.38 -13.91 3.60
CA GLU A 91 -31.59 -13.65 2.79
C GLU A 91 -31.98 -14.87 1.94
N LEU A 92 -31.01 -15.52 1.29
CA LEU A 92 -31.24 -16.74 0.50
C LEU A 92 -31.67 -17.92 1.38
N SER A 93 -30.98 -18.13 2.51
CA SER A 93 -31.31 -19.23 3.44
C SER A 93 -32.70 -19.03 4.07
N GLY A 94 -33.08 -17.79 4.36
CA GLY A 94 -34.40 -17.43 4.86
C GLY A 94 -35.52 -17.47 3.83
N ALA A 95 -35.20 -17.43 2.53
CA ALA A 95 -36.16 -17.64 1.44
C ALA A 95 -36.42 -19.14 1.22
N VAL A 96 -35.37 -19.96 1.21
CA VAL A 96 -35.46 -21.42 1.06
C VAL A 96 -36.26 -22.08 2.20
N GLY A 97 -36.13 -21.58 3.43
CA GLY A 97 -36.89 -22.09 4.59
C GLY A 97 -38.39 -21.73 4.60
N ARG A 98 -38.88 -20.89 3.69
CA ARG A 98 -40.31 -20.53 3.58
C ARG A 98 -41.06 -21.29 2.49
N GLU A 99 -40.34 -22.00 1.62
CA GLU A 99 -40.90 -22.79 0.52
C GLU A 99 -40.98 -24.31 0.84
N GLY A 100 -40.51 -24.73 2.03
CA GLY A 100 -40.50 -26.12 2.50
C GLY A 100 -41.48 -26.42 3.62
#